data_AF-A0A972UQR1-F1
#
_entry.id   AF-A0A972UQR1-F1
#
_cell.length_a   1.000
_cell.length_b   1.000
_cell.length_c   1.000
_cell.angle_alpha   90.00
_cell.angle_beta   90.00
_cell.angle_gamma   90.00
#
_symmetry.space_group_name_H-M   'P 1'
#
loop_
_entity.id
_entity.type
_entity.pdbx_description
1 polymer ?
#
loop_
_entity_poly.entity_id
_entity_poly.type
_entity_poly.pdbx_seq_one_letter_code
_entity_poly.pdbx_strand_id
1 'polypeptide(L)' 'MLTKKQFELLKFIDIHIKEHGVSPSFDEMKDALNLKSKSGIHRLITALEERGFL' A
#
# COMPACT_ATOMS: atom_id res chain seq x y z
N MET A 1 4.70 -15.15 -0.60
CA MET A 1 3.29 -15.14 -1.07
C MET A 1 2.57 -13.95 -0.44
N LEU A 2 1.95 -13.09 -1.27
CA LEU A 2 1.20 -11.92 -0.80
C LEU A 2 -0.28 -12.28 -0.61
N THR A 3 -0.94 -11.63 0.35
CA THR A 3 -2.42 -11.63 0.39
C THR A 3 -2.96 -10.74 -0.73
N LYS A 4 -4.25 -10.91 -1.07
CA LYS A 4 -4.92 -10.06 -2.07
C LYS A 4 -4.76 -8.57 -1.76
N LYS A 5 -4.95 -8.16 -0.51
CA LYS A 5 -4.84 -6.76 -0.06
C LYS A 5 -3.40 -6.24 -0.10
N GLN A 6 -2.41 -7.07 0.22
CA GLN A 6 -1.00 -6.69 0.10
C GLN A 6 -0.61 -6.47 -1.37
N PHE A 7 -1.06 -7.35 -2.26
CA PHE A 7 -0.82 -7.20 -3.70
C PHE A 7 -1.52 -5.96 -4.26
N GLU A 8 -2.77 -5.70 -3.88
CA GLU A 8 -3.51 -4.47 -4.24
C GLU A 8 -2.75 -3.22 -3.79
N LEU A 9 -2.22 -3.20 -2.56
CA LEU A 9 -1.44 -2.08 -2.03
C LEU A 9 -0.15 -1.86 -2.83
N LEU A 10 0.63 -2.92 -3.03
CA LEU A 10 1.90 -2.85 -3.75
C LEU A 10 1.69 -2.34 -5.19
N LYS A 11 0.67 -2.85 -5.87
CA LYS A 11 0.30 -2.39 -7.22
C LYS A 11 -0.14 -0.93 -7.23
N PHE A 12 -0.93 -0.50 -6.24
CA PHE A 12 -1.35 0.90 -6.14
C PHE A 12 -0.16 1.84 -5.93
N ILE A 13 0.79 1.48 -5.05
CA ILE A 13 2.02 2.24 -4.81
C ILE A 13 2.84 2.37 -6.10
N ASP A 14 3.09 1.26 -6.80
CA ASP A 14 3.86 1.25 -8.06
C ASP A 14 3.22 2.15 -9.14
N ILE A 15 1.90 2.06 -9.33
CA ILE A 15 1.18 2.92 -10.29
C ILE A 15 1.26 4.39 -9.86
N HIS A 16 1.00 4.70 -8.60
CA HIS A 16 0.98 6.07 -8.12
C HIS A 16 2.36 6.74 -8.26
N ILE A 17 3.45 6.02 -7.95
CA ILE A 17 4.82 6.51 -8.14
C ILE A 17 5.12 6.75 -9.63
N LYS A 18 4.71 5.84 -10.52
CA LYS A 18 4.92 6.02 -11.97
C LYS A 18 4.18 7.24 -12.53
N GLU A 19 3.01 7.54 -12.00
CA GLU A 19 2.17 8.65 -12.47
C GLU A 19 2.56 10.00 -11.84
N HIS A 20 2.89 10.03 -10.55
CA HIS A 20 3.07 11.27 -9.78
C HIS A 20 4.53 11.54 -9.39
N GLY A 21 5.43 10.56 -9.56
CA GLY A 21 6.85 10.66 -9.20
C GLY A 21 7.12 10.61 -7.69
N VAL A 22 6.08 10.42 -6.87
CA VAL A 22 6.16 10.39 -5.41
C VAL A 22 5.32 9.23 -4.87
N SER A 23 5.65 8.72 -3.68
CA SER A 23 4.86 7.70 -3.01
C SER A 23 3.52 8.26 -2.52
N PRO A 24 2.42 7.49 -2.57
CA PRO A 24 1.15 7.94 -2.01
C PRO A 24 1.25 8.07 -0.49
N SER A 25 0.39 8.89 0.08
CA SER A 25 0.20 9.00 1.53
C SER A 25 -0.60 7.82 2.09
N PHE A 26 -0.55 7.66 3.41
CA PHE A 26 -1.32 6.62 4.11
C PHE A 26 -2.83 6.81 3.95
N ASP A 27 -3.30 8.05 3.80
CA ASP A 27 -4.72 8.35 3.55
C ASP A 27 -5.12 7.93 2.14
N GLU A 28 -4.33 8.25 1.12
CA GLU A 28 -4.60 7.84 -0.27
C GLU A 28 -4.60 6.31 -0.41
N MET A 29 -3.65 5.62 0.21
CA MET A 29 -3.64 4.15 0.23
C MET A 29 -4.88 3.58 0.92
N LYS A 30 -5.30 4.18 2.05
CA LYS A 30 -6.49 3.75 2.81
C LYS A 30 -7.74 3.91 1.95
N ASP A 31 -7.89 5.04 1.29
CA ASP A 31 -9.04 5.35 0.44
C ASP A 31 -9.04 4.44 -0.80
N ALA A 32 -7.90 4.24 -1.46
CA ALA A 32 -7.76 3.36 -2.61
C ALA A 32 -8.12 1.90 -2.31
N LEU A 33 -7.78 1.41 -1.11
CA LEU A 33 -8.07 0.04 -0.69
C LEU A 33 -9.41 -0.12 0.04
N ASN A 34 -10.18 0.97 0.18
CA ASN A 34 -11.42 1.06 0.93
C ASN A 34 -11.29 0.51 2.37
N LEU A 35 -10.24 0.95 3.07
CA LEU A 35 -10.01 0.58 4.46
C LEU A 35 -10.61 1.61 5.42
N LYS A 36 -11.08 1.14 6.57
CA LYS A 36 -11.70 2.00 7.58
C LYS A 36 -10.71 2.81 8.42
N SER A 37 -9.42 2.46 8.43
CA SER A 37 -8.42 3.11 9.27
C SER A 37 -7.01 3.06 8.71
N LYS A 38 -6.18 4.05 9.11
CA LYS A 38 -4.75 4.11 8.79
C LYS A 38 -3.98 2.93 9.37
N SER A 39 -4.35 2.42 10.54
CA SER A 39 -3.73 1.24 11.14
C SER A 39 -3.85 0.00 10.26
N GLY A 40 -4.88 -0.08 9.42
CA GLY A 40 -4.98 -1.11 8.38
C GLY A 40 -3.86 -1.03 7.35
N ILE A 41 -3.55 0.17 6.87
CA ILE A 41 -2.44 0.43 5.95
C ILE A 41 -1.09 0.18 6.62
N HIS A 42 -0.86 0.67 7.84
CA HIS A 42 0.37 0.40 8.59
C HIS A 42 0.69 -1.09 8.64
N ARG A 43 -0.28 -1.94 9.00
CA ARG A 43 -0.06 -3.40 9.04
C ARG A 43 0.28 -3.99 7.66
N LEU A 44 -0.31 -3.48 6.59
CA LEU A 44 -0.01 -3.95 5.24
C LEU A 44 1.38 -3.52 4.78
N ILE A 45 1.77 -2.27 5.05
CA ILE A 45 3.10 -1.73 4.75
C ILE A 45 4.18 -2.48 5.52
N THR A 46 4.07 -2.58 6.85
CA THR A 46 5.05 -3.30 7.68
C THR A 46 5.24 -4.74 7.19
N ALA A 47 4.15 -5.43 6.87
CA ALA A 47 4.24 -6.80 6.36
C ALA A 47 4.85 -6.91 4.95
N LEU A 48 4.81 -5.85 4.12
CA LEU A 48 5.48 -5.79 2.82
C LEU A 48 6.99 -5.51 2.99
N GLU A 49 7.36 -4.55 3.85
CA GLU A 49 8.75 -4.19 4.20
C GLU A 49 9.49 -5.38 4.84
N GLU A 50 8.91 -6.03 5.85
CA GLU A 50 9.49 -7.20 6.53
C GLU A 50 9.77 -8.37 5.57
N ARG A 51 9.06 -8.40 4.44
CA ARG A 51 9.19 -9.44 3.40
C ARG A 51 10.03 -8.99 2.20
N GLY A 52 10.53 -7.75 2.20
CA GLY A 52 11.38 -7.20 1.13
C GLY A 52 10.64 -6.89 -0.16
N PHE A 53 9.34 -6.59 -0.11
CA PHE A 53 8.57 -6.13 -1.27
C PHE A 53 8.51 -4.60 -1.39
N LEU A 54 8.78 -3.89 -0.30
CA LEU A 54 8.91 -2.43 -0.22
C LEU A 54 10.27 -2.07 0.39
#